data_AF-A0A430Q793-F1
#
_entry.id   AF-A0A430Q793-F1
#
_cell.length_a   1.000
_cell.length_b   1.000
_cell.length_c   1.000
_cell.angle_alpha   90.00
_cell.angle_beta   90.00
_cell.angle_gamma   90.00
#
_symmetry.space_group_name_H-M   'P 1'
#
loop_
_entity.id
_entity.type
_entity.pdbx_description
1 polymer ?
#
loop_
_entity_poly.entity_id
_entity_poly.type
_entity_poly.pdbx_seq_one_letter_code
_entity_poly.pdbx_strand_id
1 'polypeptide(L)'
;MIKQGYEDFLRLKADREINHIPIEIVTENGHLTTVKSMELEVGNIILCRNNSSFPCDMILLSSSEPSGECFVTTASLDGETNLKKFEVAGHTNKFDTPESLASELIGYICCQQPVEDLYTFSGRICLKNSVEDTITKDYPLGPKNLLLRGACLRNTDYIYGCAVYTGRDTKLALNSKGKTTKFSQVEGRLNFYLFFILAFLAFSVIVSIILSSFLGHPNVWYLPPEKRNAWNVFQELLGFVVLYNYIIPISLYVTIEMQKFIGSLFFEWDLNLYDERINERAKANTSDLIEEMGQVEYLFTDKTGTLTENSMQFRRLATSMGVFHFENNGLFRYTDSPPSIYGTDMEASRSPVNQENQEELDELSEAVHLKTITESSSQSPTVNSVQTLLLLLSLCHTVRVERNIPMDLFSKKEFNNLDNDKTPRRSSSALRRASAAHAASIAFRASRRGRKVKTQDYEYQ
;
A
#
# COMPACT_ATOMS: atom_id res chain seq x y z
N MET A 1 -12.57 10.53 28.10
CA MET A 1 -11.53 11.55 27.93
C MET A 1 -10.13 10.96 27.79
N ILE A 2 -9.56 10.28 28.80
CA ILE A 2 -8.19 9.71 28.69
C ILE A 2 -8.07 8.75 27.49
N LYS A 3 -8.99 7.80 27.34
CA LYS A 3 -9.08 6.89 26.18
C LYS A 3 -9.06 7.65 24.85
N GLN A 4 -9.98 8.60 24.67
CA GLN A 4 -10.10 9.39 23.43
C GLN A 4 -8.83 10.18 23.14
N GLY A 5 -8.21 10.79 24.16
CA GLY A 5 -6.94 11.49 24.03
C GLY A 5 -5.78 10.57 23.66
N TYR A 6 -5.76 9.35 24.19
CA TYR A 6 -4.76 8.34 23.83
C TYR A 6 -4.90 7.89 22.37
N GLU A 7 -6.12 7.55 21.93
CA GLU A 7 -6.37 7.18 20.54
C GLU A 7 -6.05 8.31 19.55
N ASP A 8 -6.36 9.55 19.91
CA ASP A 8 -6.03 10.71 19.10
C ASP A 8 -4.52 10.97 19.05
N PHE A 9 -3.81 10.78 20.16
CA PHE A 9 -2.36 10.87 20.22
C PHE A 9 -1.67 9.82 19.34
N LEU A 10 -2.17 8.57 19.32
CA LEU A 10 -1.63 7.53 18.44
C LEU A 10 -1.81 7.89 16.96
N ARG A 11 -2.96 8.45 16.58
CA ARG A 11 -3.19 8.94 15.22
C ARG A 11 -2.28 10.10 14.88
N LEU A 12 -2.13 11.07 15.79
CA LEU A 12 -1.20 12.18 15.62
C LEU A 12 0.24 11.67 15.42
N LYS A 13 0.65 10.62 16.13
CA LYS A 13 1.96 9.99 15.95
C LYS A 13 2.11 9.37 14.56
N ALA A 14 1.12 8.60 14.11
CA ALA A 14 1.13 8.00 12.76
C ALA A 14 1.13 9.07 11.65
N ASP A 15 0.31 10.11 11.79
CA ASP A 15 0.28 11.25 10.86
C ASP A 15 1.63 11.97 10.83
N ARG A 16 2.27 12.15 12.00
CA ARG A 16 3.62 12.74 12.08
C ARG A 16 4.66 11.87 11.38
N GLU A 17 4.60 10.55 11.49
CA GLU A 17 5.54 9.65 10.82
C GLU A 17 5.47 9.84 9.29
N ILE A 18 4.27 9.91 8.71
CA ILE A 18 4.06 10.17 7.28
C ILE A 18 4.55 11.58 6.90
N ASN A 19 4.23 12.58 7.71
CA ASN A 19 4.61 13.98 7.46
C ASN A 19 6.13 14.23 7.55
N HIS A 20 6.88 13.34 8.21
CA HIS A 20 8.33 13.44 8.39
C HIS A 20 9.13 12.61 7.38
N ILE A 21 8.47 11.94 6.43
CA ILE A 21 9.17 11.21 5.36
C ILE A 21 10.11 12.18 4.62
N PRO A 22 11.40 11.83 4.46
CA PRO A 22 12.37 12.66 3.76
C PRO A 22 12.14 12.62 2.25
N ILE A 23 12.22 13.78 1.61
CA ILE A 23 11.95 13.97 0.18
C ILE A 23 13.03 14.87 -0.41
N GLU A 24 13.57 14.47 -1.56
CA GLU A 24 14.56 15.25 -2.28
C GLU A 24 13.88 16.29 -3.19
N ILE A 25 14.17 17.57 -2.96
CA ILE A 25 13.71 18.69 -3.81
C ILE A 25 14.89 19.35 -4.51
N VAL A 26 14.62 19.93 -5.68
CA VAL A 26 15.57 20.78 -6.41
C VAL A 26 15.41 22.22 -5.93
N THR A 27 16.50 22.80 -5.42
CA THR A 27 16.54 24.20 -5.01
C THR A 27 16.72 25.13 -6.21
N GLU A 28 16.38 26.41 -6.04
CA GLU A 28 16.60 27.46 -7.05
C GLU A 28 18.07 27.60 -7.46
N ASN A 29 19.00 27.19 -6.58
CA ASN A 29 20.44 27.20 -6.85
C ASN A 29 20.92 25.98 -7.64
N GLY A 30 20.03 25.07 -8.03
CA GLY A 30 20.37 23.86 -8.79
C GLY A 30 20.91 22.70 -7.96
N HIS A 31 20.81 22.77 -6.62
CA HIS A 31 21.24 21.70 -5.72
C HIS A 31 20.05 20.86 -5.23
N LEU A 32 20.32 19.59 -4.93
CA LEU A 32 19.36 18.71 -4.27
C LEU A 32 19.42 18.92 -2.75
N THR A 33 18.27 19.11 -2.14
CA THR A 33 18.13 19.21 -0.68
C THR A 33 17.05 18.26 -0.21
N THR A 34 17.29 17.59 0.93
CA THR A 34 16.28 16.74 1.55
C THR A 34 15.43 17.59 2.50
N VAL A 35 14.12 17.62 2.26
CA VAL A 35 13.12 18.28 3.10
C VAL A 35 12.11 17.27 3.63
N LYS A 36 11.33 17.64 4.64
CA LYS A 36 10.26 16.78 5.14
C LYS A 36 9.03 16.89 4.24
N SER A 37 8.25 15.81 4.15
CA SER A 37 7.00 15.82 3.38
C SER A 37 6.01 16.93 3.75
N MET A 38 5.99 17.38 5.00
CA MET A 38 5.14 18.47 5.46
C MET A 38 5.57 19.84 4.92
N GLU A 39 6.82 20.00 4.52
CA GLU A 39 7.39 21.26 4.02
C GLU A 39 7.22 21.41 2.50
N LEU A 40 6.57 20.45 1.84
CA LEU A 40 6.32 20.50 0.40
C LEU A 40 5.27 21.56 0.05
N GLU A 41 5.66 22.47 -0.83
CA GLU A 41 4.79 23.49 -1.38
C GLU A 41 4.47 23.23 -2.86
N VAL A 42 3.36 23.82 -3.32
CA VAL A 42 2.97 23.75 -4.74
C VAL A 42 4.03 24.45 -5.59
N GLY A 43 4.43 23.82 -6.70
CA GLY A 43 5.48 24.31 -7.58
C GLY A 43 6.89 23.81 -7.24
N ASN A 44 7.08 23.11 -6.12
CA ASN A 44 8.37 22.47 -5.83
C ASN A 44 8.67 21.37 -6.83
N ILE A 45 9.92 21.29 -7.29
CA ILE A 45 10.41 20.23 -8.15
C ILE A 45 11.00 19.14 -7.27
N ILE A 46 10.40 17.95 -7.34
CA ILE A 46 10.72 16.79 -6.51
C ILE A 46 11.45 15.75 -7.35
N LEU A 47 12.53 15.20 -6.80
CA LEU A 47 13.23 14.04 -7.35
C LEU A 47 12.67 12.77 -6.70
N CYS A 48 12.07 11.90 -7.50
CA CYS A 48 11.58 10.61 -7.04
C CYS A 48 12.46 9.50 -7.62
N ARG A 49 12.89 8.57 -6.76
CA ARG A 49 13.76 7.44 -7.12
C ARG A 49 12.94 6.17 -7.35
N ASN A 50 13.56 5.17 -7.97
CA ASN A 50 12.93 3.88 -8.22
C ASN A 50 12.39 3.28 -6.90
N ASN A 51 11.22 2.66 -6.97
CA ASN A 51 10.51 2.03 -5.84
C ASN A 51 10.05 2.99 -4.73
N SER A 52 10.16 4.31 -4.93
CA SER A 52 9.58 5.30 -4.01
C SER A 52 8.11 5.59 -4.33
N SER A 53 7.31 5.86 -3.30
CA SER A 53 5.94 6.36 -3.42
C SER A 53 5.94 7.88 -3.64
N PHE A 54 5.06 8.37 -4.50
CA PHE A 54 4.91 9.81 -4.70
C PHE A 54 4.27 10.48 -3.47
N PRO A 55 4.82 11.60 -2.99
CA PRO A 55 4.34 12.28 -1.79
C PRO A 55 3.09 13.15 -2.03
N CYS A 56 2.93 13.64 -3.25
CA CYS A 56 1.86 14.54 -3.66
C CYS A 56 1.51 14.30 -5.13
N ASP A 57 0.47 14.97 -5.65
CA ASP A 57 0.15 14.89 -7.07
C ASP A 57 1.08 15.82 -7.84
N MET A 58 1.79 15.29 -8.83
CA MET A 58 2.84 16.00 -9.55
C MET A 58 2.80 15.77 -11.04
N ILE A 59 3.21 16.77 -11.82
CA ILE A 59 3.37 16.63 -13.27
C ILE A 59 4.79 16.15 -13.57
N LEU A 60 4.89 15.11 -14.40
CA LEU A 60 6.16 14.60 -14.87
C LEU A 60 6.86 15.61 -15.79
N LEU A 61 8.03 16.11 -15.35
CA LEU A 61 8.84 17.06 -16.10
C LEU A 61 9.97 16.38 -16.88
N SER A 62 10.65 15.41 -16.25
CA SER A 62 11.76 14.70 -16.86
C SER A 62 11.90 13.30 -16.27
N SER A 63 12.42 12.38 -17.07
CA SER A 63 12.64 10.98 -16.67
C SER A 63 14.09 10.57 -16.96
N SER A 64 14.58 9.58 -16.22
CA SER A 64 15.80 8.82 -16.55
C SER A 64 15.70 8.06 -17.88
N GLU A 65 14.51 7.97 -18.48
CA GLU A 65 14.27 7.40 -19.79
C GLU A 65 14.53 8.41 -20.93
N PRO A 66 15.29 8.03 -21.98
CA PRO A 66 15.51 8.92 -23.12
C PRO A 66 14.23 9.24 -23.89
N SER A 67 13.23 8.36 -23.85
CA SER A 67 11.89 8.61 -24.40
C SER A 67 11.07 9.60 -23.58
N GLY A 68 11.47 9.91 -22.33
CA GLY A 68 10.70 10.77 -21.43
C GLY A 68 9.47 10.07 -20.85
N GLU A 69 9.56 8.76 -20.66
CA GLU A 69 8.48 7.92 -20.17
C GLU A 69 8.80 7.46 -18.74
N CYS A 70 7.79 7.19 -17.93
CA CYS A 70 7.97 6.47 -16.68
C CYS A 70 6.88 5.43 -16.45
N PHE A 71 7.16 4.45 -15.60
CA PHE A 71 6.23 3.40 -15.26
C PHE A 71 5.84 3.52 -13.79
N VAL A 72 4.55 3.44 -13.55
CA VAL A 72 3.97 3.65 -12.22
C VAL A 72 3.01 2.51 -11.92
N THR A 73 3.10 1.98 -10.71
CA THR A 73 2.10 1.07 -10.16
C THR A 73 1.11 1.86 -9.31
N THR A 74 -0.17 1.72 -9.60
CA THR A 74 -1.26 2.32 -8.82
C THR A 74 -1.91 1.33 -7.84
N ALA A 75 -1.23 0.21 -7.54
CA ALA A 75 -1.74 -0.84 -6.66
C ALA A 75 -2.27 -0.32 -5.31
N SER A 76 -1.68 0.76 -4.76
CA SER A 76 -2.12 1.39 -3.51
C SER A 76 -3.38 2.26 -3.64
N LEU A 77 -3.78 2.65 -4.86
CA LEU A 77 -4.93 3.52 -5.12
C LEU A 77 -6.15 2.73 -5.62
N ASP A 78 -5.97 1.94 -6.67
CA ASP A 78 -7.06 1.24 -7.38
C ASP A 78 -6.90 -0.29 -7.37
N GLY A 79 -5.87 -0.82 -6.69
CA GLY A 79 -5.61 -2.26 -6.67
C GLY A 79 -5.19 -2.82 -8.03
N GLU A 80 -4.80 -1.97 -8.99
CA GLU A 80 -4.27 -2.43 -10.27
C GLU A 80 -2.76 -2.70 -10.17
N THR A 81 -2.37 -3.90 -10.53
CA THR A 81 -0.98 -4.38 -10.47
C THR A 81 -0.18 -4.03 -11.72
N ASN A 82 -0.87 -3.63 -12.77
CA ASN A 82 -0.28 -3.32 -14.05
C ASN A 82 0.53 -2.03 -13.98
N LEU A 83 1.69 -2.04 -14.62
CA LEU A 83 2.49 -0.85 -14.81
C LEU A 83 1.82 0.07 -15.82
N LYS A 84 1.42 1.25 -15.37
CA LYS A 84 0.87 2.31 -16.21
C LYS A 84 2.02 3.17 -16.71
N LYS A 85 1.99 3.48 -18.01
CA LYS A 85 2.99 4.31 -18.66
C LYS A 85 2.54 5.78 -18.63
N PHE A 86 3.40 6.64 -18.11
CA PHE A 86 3.25 8.09 -18.10
C PHE A 86 4.32 8.72 -18.97
N GLU A 87 4.02 9.88 -19.56
CA GLU A 87 4.90 10.54 -20.52
C GLU A 87 5.08 12.01 -20.15
N VAL A 88 6.27 12.54 -20.39
CA VAL A 88 6.60 13.95 -20.18
C VAL A 88 5.78 14.82 -21.14
N ALA A 89 5.24 15.92 -20.64
CA ALA A 89 4.53 16.88 -21.48
C ALA A 89 5.51 17.85 -22.18
N GLY A 90 5.45 17.89 -23.52
CA GLY A 90 6.25 18.83 -24.31
C GLY A 90 7.75 18.49 -24.38
N HIS A 91 8.60 19.51 -24.37
CA HIS A 91 10.06 19.38 -24.56
C HIS A 91 10.88 19.52 -23.27
N THR A 92 10.29 19.32 -22.09
CA THR A 92 11.00 19.39 -20.79
C THR A 92 11.93 18.21 -20.54
N ASN A 93 11.80 17.12 -21.30
CA ASN A 93 12.64 15.93 -21.15
C ASN A 93 14.14 16.16 -21.44
N LYS A 94 14.52 17.35 -21.90
CA LYS A 94 15.93 17.72 -22.10
C LYS A 94 16.65 18.01 -20.78
N PHE A 95 15.91 18.42 -19.75
CA PHE A 95 16.46 18.81 -18.47
C PHE A 95 16.72 17.56 -17.64
N ASP A 96 17.99 17.18 -17.53
CA ASP A 96 18.41 15.94 -16.86
C ASP A 96 19.13 16.18 -15.53
N THR A 97 19.67 17.39 -15.33
CA THR A 97 20.38 17.75 -14.11
C THR A 97 19.59 18.79 -13.32
N PRO A 98 19.71 18.79 -11.98
CA PRO A 98 19.00 19.76 -11.14
C PRO A 98 19.43 21.20 -11.45
N GLU A 99 20.67 21.43 -11.87
CA GLU A 99 21.15 22.74 -12.29
C GLU A 99 20.43 23.23 -13.55
N SER A 100 20.28 22.36 -14.56
CA SER A 100 19.59 22.69 -15.81
C SER A 100 18.10 22.93 -15.59
N LEU A 101 17.46 22.16 -14.70
CA LEU A 101 16.09 22.42 -14.26
C LEU A 101 15.95 23.79 -13.59
N ALA A 102 16.85 24.14 -12.68
CA ALA A 102 16.77 25.41 -11.95
C ALA A 102 17.06 26.63 -12.86
N SER A 103 18.02 26.53 -13.78
CA SER A 103 18.44 27.68 -14.59
C SER A 103 17.63 27.87 -15.87
N GLU A 104 17.15 26.79 -16.51
CA GLU A 104 16.55 26.85 -17.85
C GLU A 104 15.03 26.68 -17.86
N LEU A 105 14.45 26.00 -16.85
CA LEU A 105 13.01 25.74 -16.82
C LEU A 105 12.25 26.94 -16.22
N ILE A 106 11.89 27.90 -17.07
CA ILE A 106 11.08 29.05 -16.68
C ILE A 106 9.69 28.93 -17.31
N GLY A 107 8.65 28.87 -16.48
CA GLY A 107 7.28 28.71 -16.94
C GLY A 107 6.26 28.74 -15.81
N TYR A 108 5.01 28.47 -16.16
CA TYR A 108 3.93 28.27 -15.19
C TYR A 108 2.99 27.17 -15.66
N ILE A 109 2.33 26.53 -14.69
CA ILE A 109 1.37 25.46 -14.91
C ILE A 109 0.00 25.99 -14.54
N CYS A 110 -0.96 25.90 -15.46
CA CYS A 110 -2.36 26.14 -15.18
C CYS A 110 -3.10 24.80 -15.21
N CYS A 111 -3.71 24.42 -14.10
CA CYS A 111 -4.52 23.22 -14.00
C CYS A 111 -5.93 23.56 -13.49
N GLN A 112 -6.85 22.63 -13.67
CA GLN A 112 -8.18 22.70 -13.06
C GLN A 112 -8.11 22.72 -11.52
N GLN A 113 -9.21 23.10 -10.86
CA GLN A 113 -9.36 22.87 -9.43
C GLN A 113 -9.32 21.37 -9.12
N PRO A 114 -8.87 20.96 -7.92
CA PRO A 114 -8.75 19.56 -7.59
C PRO A 114 -10.13 18.89 -7.56
N VAL A 115 -10.25 17.72 -8.20
CA VAL A 115 -11.49 16.94 -8.36
C VAL A 115 -11.23 15.52 -7.89
N GLU A 116 -12.21 14.92 -7.20
CA GLU A 116 -12.16 13.56 -6.61
C GLU A 116 -11.88 12.43 -7.61
N ASP A 117 -12.30 12.59 -8.87
CA ASP A 117 -12.07 11.60 -9.90
C ASP A 117 -10.59 11.48 -10.25
N LEU A 118 -10.03 10.28 -10.04
CA LEU A 118 -8.61 9.97 -10.21
C LEU A 118 -8.16 10.04 -11.69
N TYR A 119 -9.08 9.81 -12.64
CA TYR A 119 -8.72 9.62 -14.05
C TYR A 119 -8.88 10.87 -14.90
N THR A 120 -9.52 11.92 -14.37
CA THR A 120 -9.69 13.19 -15.08
C THR A 120 -8.68 14.23 -14.62
N PHE A 121 -7.93 14.75 -15.59
CA PHE A 121 -7.04 15.88 -15.38
C PHE A 121 -6.95 16.70 -16.67
N SER A 122 -7.14 18.00 -16.54
CA SER A 122 -6.99 18.97 -17.61
C SER A 122 -6.15 20.14 -17.13
N GLY A 123 -5.12 20.47 -17.90
CA GLY A 123 -4.26 21.60 -17.64
C GLY A 123 -3.42 21.97 -18.86
N ARG A 124 -2.56 22.97 -18.69
CA ARG A 124 -1.55 23.37 -19.65
C ARG A 124 -0.28 23.80 -18.93
N ILE A 125 0.86 23.46 -19.53
CA ILE A 125 2.17 23.95 -19.10
C ILE A 125 2.66 24.97 -20.12
N CYS A 126 3.03 26.16 -19.64
CA CYS A 126 3.49 27.27 -20.46
C CYS A 126 4.97 27.49 -20.19
N LEU A 127 5.81 27.23 -21.18
CA LEU A 127 7.28 27.30 -21.05
C LEU A 127 7.81 28.48 -21.85
N LYS A 128 8.76 29.22 -21.26
CA LYS A 128 9.58 30.21 -21.98
C LYS A 128 10.74 29.49 -22.66
N ASN A 129 10.93 29.71 -23.95
CA ASN A 129 12.06 29.16 -24.66
C ASN A 129 13.28 30.06 -24.42
N SER A 130 14.43 29.51 -24.04
CA SER A 130 15.62 30.33 -23.81
C SER A 130 16.25 30.74 -25.15
N VAL A 131 16.32 32.05 -25.35
CA VAL A 131 17.34 32.88 -26.05
C VAL A 131 16.81 33.88 -27.10
N GLU A 132 15.75 33.64 -27.88
CA GLU A 132 15.36 34.63 -28.94
C GLU A 132 13.87 34.95 -29.16
N ASP A 133 12.91 34.28 -28.51
CA ASP A 133 11.48 34.56 -28.73
C ASP A 133 10.71 34.81 -27.43
N THR A 134 9.96 35.92 -27.41
CA THR A 134 8.96 36.29 -26.38
C THR A 134 7.72 35.36 -26.37
N ILE A 135 7.74 34.30 -27.18
CA ILE A 135 6.59 33.40 -27.40
C ILE A 135 6.66 32.25 -26.40
N THR A 136 5.77 32.26 -25.41
CA THR A 136 5.49 31.10 -24.56
C THR A 136 4.82 30.01 -25.39
N LYS A 137 5.36 28.78 -25.35
CA LYS A 137 4.69 27.63 -25.95
C LYS A 137 3.83 26.92 -24.91
N ASP A 138 2.58 26.72 -25.25
CA ASP A 138 1.60 26.03 -24.42
C ASP A 138 1.54 24.56 -24.84
N TYR A 139 1.73 23.66 -23.88
CA TYR A 139 1.52 22.23 -24.07
C TYR A 139 0.34 21.77 -23.22
N PRO A 140 -0.63 21.03 -23.79
CA PRO A 140 -1.74 20.49 -23.04
C PRO A 140 -1.25 19.39 -22.08
N LEU A 141 -1.83 19.37 -20.88
CA LEU A 141 -1.60 18.34 -19.88
C LEU A 141 -2.87 17.49 -19.75
N GLY A 142 -2.69 16.18 -19.78
CA GLY A 142 -3.74 15.21 -19.53
C GLY A 142 -3.41 14.27 -18.37
N PRO A 143 -4.26 13.27 -18.10
CA PRO A 143 -4.05 12.32 -17.01
C PRO A 143 -2.76 11.49 -17.18
N LYS A 144 -2.28 11.29 -18.41
CA LYS A 144 -1.00 10.59 -18.69
C LYS A 144 0.25 11.37 -18.27
N ASN A 145 0.11 12.63 -17.86
CA ASN A 145 1.21 13.48 -17.41
C ASN A 145 1.19 13.68 -15.87
N LEU A 146 0.07 13.35 -15.21
CA LEU A 146 -0.13 13.52 -13.78
C LEU A 146 0.21 12.23 -13.03
N LEU A 147 1.14 12.33 -12.09
CA LEU A 147 1.49 11.25 -11.16
C LEU A 147 0.75 11.50 -9.85
N LEU A 148 0.04 10.48 -9.37
CA LEU A 148 -0.83 10.58 -8.21
C LEU A 148 -0.08 10.24 -6.91
N ARG A 149 -0.43 10.91 -5.82
CA ARG A 149 0.03 10.59 -4.46
C ARG A 149 -0.26 9.11 -4.13
N GLY A 150 0.70 8.44 -3.51
CA GLY A 150 0.58 7.03 -3.09
C GLY A 150 0.87 6.01 -4.20
N ALA A 151 1.03 6.45 -5.45
CA ALA A 151 1.48 5.58 -6.52
C ALA A 151 3.00 5.42 -6.46
N CYS A 152 3.51 4.26 -6.85
CA CYS A 152 4.93 3.96 -6.74
C CYS A 152 5.62 3.94 -8.10
N LEU A 153 6.79 4.58 -8.18
CA LEU A 153 7.64 4.52 -9.36
C LEU A 153 8.26 3.12 -9.50
N ARG A 154 8.21 2.55 -10.69
CA ARG A 154 8.83 1.25 -11.01
C ARG A 154 9.55 1.32 -12.35
N ASN A 155 10.53 0.45 -12.57
CA ASN A 155 11.22 0.30 -13.87
C ASN A 155 11.82 1.59 -14.46
N THR A 156 12.04 2.61 -13.63
CA THR A 156 12.74 3.85 -13.97
C THR A 156 13.57 4.30 -12.77
N ASP A 157 14.83 4.64 -13.00
CA ASP A 157 15.79 4.92 -11.92
C ASP A 157 15.40 6.15 -11.11
N TYR A 158 15.02 7.22 -11.80
CA TYR A 158 14.54 8.45 -11.21
C TYR A 158 13.67 9.25 -12.19
N ILE A 159 12.89 10.18 -11.63
CA ILE A 159 12.11 11.18 -12.35
C ILE A 159 12.16 12.53 -11.61
N TYR A 160 11.94 13.61 -12.35
CA TYR A 160 11.67 14.93 -11.81
C TYR A 160 10.20 15.29 -12.05
N GLY A 161 9.49 15.66 -11.00
CA GLY A 161 8.10 16.07 -11.05
C GLY A 161 7.86 17.40 -10.36
N CYS A 162 6.95 18.22 -10.89
CA CYS A 162 6.52 19.46 -10.25
C CYS A 162 5.24 19.25 -9.46
N ALA A 163 5.25 19.59 -8.17
CA ALA A 163 4.08 19.47 -7.29
C ALA A 163 2.94 20.38 -7.75
N VAL A 164 1.76 19.80 -7.97
CA VAL A 164 0.55 20.52 -8.40
C VAL A 164 -0.48 20.60 -7.28
N TYR A 165 -0.82 19.45 -6.70
CA TYR A 165 -1.72 19.38 -5.55
C TYR A 165 -0.97 18.76 -4.38
N THR A 166 -0.99 19.42 -3.23
CA THR A 166 -0.35 18.97 -2.00
C THR A 166 -1.37 18.80 -0.88
N GLY A 167 -1.05 17.98 0.12
CA GLY A 167 -1.90 17.79 1.29
C GLY A 167 -3.31 17.28 0.96
N ARG A 168 -4.34 18.02 1.40
CA ARG A 168 -5.76 17.66 1.27
C ARG A 168 -6.33 17.88 -0.14
N ASP A 169 -5.62 18.65 -0.97
CA ASP A 169 -6.04 18.93 -2.34
C ASP A 169 -5.63 17.81 -3.30
N THR A 170 -4.80 16.86 -2.85
CA THR A 170 -4.47 15.66 -3.64
C THR A 170 -5.71 14.85 -3.94
N LYS A 171 -5.81 14.31 -5.15
CA LYS A 171 -6.97 13.54 -5.60
C LYS A 171 -7.24 12.33 -4.70
N LEU A 172 -6.19 11.68 -4.20
CA LEU A 172 -6.30 10.60 -3.23
C LEU A 172 -6.92 11.07 -1.90
N ALA A 173 -6.53 12.24 -1.40
CA ALA A 173 -7.09 12.79 -0.16
C ALA A 173 -8.55 13.21 -0.33
N LEU A 174 -8.92 13.76 -1.49
CA LEU A 174 -10.31 14.09 -1.80
C LEU A 174 -11.20 12.84 -1.90
N ASN A 175 -10.68 11.75 -2.45
CA ASN A 175 -11.40 10.47 -2.54
C ASN A 175 -11.46 9.74 -1.16
N SER A 176 -10.63 10.15 -0.20
CA SER A 176 -10.72 9.63 1.17
C SER A 176 -11.91 10.28 1.90
N LYS A 177 -12.88 9.45 2.32
CA LYS A 177 -13.98 9.95 3.16
C LYS A 177 -13.42 10.47 4.47
N GLY A 178 -13.81 11.69 4.83
CA GLY A 178 -13.52 12.27 6.13
C GLY A 178 -13.92 11.30 7.26
N LYS A 179 -13.13 11.30 8.32
CA LYS A 179 -13.33 10.40 9.46
C LYS A 179 -14.67 10.69 10.12
N THR A 180 -15.62 9.78 9.98
CA THR A 180 -16.84 9.75 10.79
C THR A 180 -16.63 8.84 11.99
N THR A 181 -17.13 9.26 13.15
CA THR A 181 -17.16 8.40 14.34
C THR A 181 -18.18 7.30 14.10
N LYS A 182 -17.74 6.05 14.20
CA LYS A 182 -18.63 4.88 14.12
C LYS A 182 -19.09 4.55 15.54
N PHE A 183 -20.35 4.18 15.67
CA PHE A 183 -20.95 3.75 16.94
C PHE A 183 -21.25 2.25 16.87
N SER A 184 -21.11 1.57 18.00
CA SER A 184 -21.44 0.14 18.09
C SER A 184 -22.96 -0.07 18.15
N GLN A 185 -23.43 -1.20 17.61
CA GLN A 185 -24.80 -1.67 17.78
C GLN A 185 -25.14 -1.93 19.26
N VAL A 186 -24.16 -2.38 20.05
CA VAL A 186 -24.31 -2.58 21.49
C VAL A 186 -24.59 -1.25 22.19
N GLU A 187 -23.91 -0.16 21.80
CA GLU A 187 -24.20 1.19 22.32
C GLU A 187 -25.62 1.64 21.97
N GLY A 188 -26.08 1.34 20.76
CA GLY A 188 -27.46 1.57 20.35
C GLY A 188 -28.47 0.86 21.28
N ARG A 189 -28.22 -0.40 21.62
CA ARG A 189 -29.06 -1.17 22.56
C ARG A 189 -28.95 -0.66 24.00
N LEU A 190 -27.78 -0.24 24.45
CA LEU A 190 -27.61 0.38 25.76
C LEU A 190 -28.43 1.68 25.88
N ASN A 191 -28.41 2.52 24.84
CA ASN A 191 -29.23 3.73 24.81
C ASN A 191 -30.73 3.41 24.81
N PHE A 192 -31.14 2.34 24.13
CA PHE A 192 -32.51 1.84 24.19
C PHE A 192 -32.90 1.40 25.60
N TYR A 193 -32.05 0.64 26.32
CA TYR A 193 -32.30 0.28 27.72
C TYR A 193 -32.29 1.48 28.67
N LEU A 194 -31.40 2.45 28.44
CA LEU A 194 -31.36 3.70 29.20
C LEU A 194 -32.70 4.45 29.11
N PHE A 195 -33.33 4.47 27.93
CA PHE A 195 -34.66 5.06 27.77
C PHE A 195 -35.71 4.39 28.67
N PHE A 196 -35.76 3.06 28.75
CA PHE A 196 -36.67 2.35 29.66
C PHE A 196 -36.35 2.61 31.13
N ILE A 197 -35.07 2.68 31.49
CA ILE A 197 -34.62 2.99 32.85
C ILE A 197 -35.07 4.41 33.24
N LEU A 198 -34.92 5.39 32.35
CA LEU A 198 -35.38 6.77 32.58
C LEU A 198 -36.91 6.85 32.68
N ALA A 199 -37.64 6.10 31.85
CA ALA A 199 -39.09 6.01 31.95
C ALA A 199 -39.52 5.39 33.29
N PHE A 200 -38.84 4.33 33.74
CA PHE A 200 -39.09 3.70 35.03
C PHE A 200 -38.77 4.64 36.21
N LEU A 201 -37.68 5.40 36.12
CA LEU A 201 -37.32 6.45 37.10
C LEU A 201 -38.40 7.54 37.17
N ALA A 202 -38.85 8.05 36.02
CA ALA A 202 -39.91 9.05 35.98
C ALA A 202 -41.21 8.50 36.59
N PHE A 203 -41.55 7.25 36.29
CA PHE A 203 -42.70 6.57 36.87
C PHE A 203 -42.58 6.44 38.40
N SER A 204 -41.43 6.01 38.93
CA SER A 204 -41.23 5.84 40.38
C SER A 204 -41.29 7.18 41.13
N VAL A 205 -40.75 8.26 40.54
CA VAL A 205 -40.86 9.62 41.08
C VAL A 205 -42.32 10.08 41.12
N ILE A 206 -43.07 9.92 40.02
CA ILE A 206 -44.48 10.29 39.96
C ILE A 206 -45.29 9.54 41.01
N VAL A 207 -45.11 8.22 41.12
CA VAL A 207 -45.78 7.39 42.13
C VAL A 207 -45.42 7.85 43.54
N SER A 208 -44.15 8.19 43.80
CA SER A 208 -43.70 8.65 45.13
C SER A 208 -44.31 10.01 45.51
N ILE A 209 -44.44 10.95 44.55
CA ILE A 209 -45.10 12.24 44.78
C ILE A 209 -46.59 12.04 45.06
N ILE A 210 -47.26 11.18 44.30
CA ILE A 210 -48.67 10.82 44.51
C ILE A 210 -48.85 10.19 45.89
N LEU A 211 -48.00 9.24 46.26
CA LEU A 211 -48.04 8.56 47.54
C LEU A 211 -47.78 9.51 48.71
N SER A 212 -46.78 10.39 48.59
CA SER A 212 -46.50 11.50 49.53
C SER A 212 -47.73 12.40 49.70
N SER A 213 -48.47 12.65 48.61
CA SER A 213 -49.73 13.40 48.64
C SER A 213 -50.88 12.68 49.35
N PHE A 214 -51.00 11.37 49.18
CA PHE A 214 -52.11 10.60 49.76
C PHE A 214 -51.87 10.23 51.22
N LEU A 215 -50.64 9.86 51.59
CA LEU A 215 -50.25 9.47 52.96
C LEU A 215 -49.73 10.63 53.81
N GLY A 216 -49.51 11.80 53.21
CA GLY A 216 -49.13 13.01 53.94
C GLY A 216 -50.24 13.45 54.89
N HIS A 217 -50.14 13.06 56.16
CA HIS A 217 -51.05 13.52 57.19
C HIS A 217 -50.74 14.97 57.56
N PRO A 218 -51.70 15.91 57.45
CA PRO A 218 -51.42 17.34 57.64
C PRO A 218 -51.16 17.73 59.10
N ASN A 219 -51.52 16.89 60.07
CA ASN A 219 -51.45 17.18 61.50
C ASN A 219 -50.74 16.08 62.27
N VAL A 220 -49.44 15.92 62.02
CA VAL A 220 -48.59 15.01 62.78
C VAL A 220 -47.91 15.82 63.88
N TRP A 221 -48.09 15.44 65.15
CA TRP A 221 -47.67 16.25 66.32
C TRP A 221 -46.17 16.57 66.38
N TYR A 222 -45.34 15.79 65.69
CA TYR A 222 -43.88 15.93 65.65
C TYR A 222 -43.35 16.62 64.38
N LEU A 223 -44.20 16.99 63.41
CA LEU A 223 -43.81 17.79 62.23
C LEU A 223 -44.54 19.14 62.23
N PRO A 224 -43.86 20.26 61.90
CA PRO A 224 -44.54 21.55 61.73
C PRO A 224 -45.52 21.49 60.54
N PRO A 225 -46.74 22.03 60.66
CA PRO A 225 -47.72 22.03 59.57
C PRO A 225 -47.22 22.92 58.43
N GLU A 226 -46.81 22.31 57.32
CA GLU A 226 -46.30 23.02 56.15
C GLU A 226 -47.41 23.23 55.11
N LYS A 227 -47.55 24.47 54.62
CA LYS A 227 -48.49 24.76 53.53
C LYS A 227 -47.89 24.27 52.22
N ARG A 228 -48.60 23.38 51.53
CA ARG A 228 -48.17 22.86 50.23
C ARG A 228 -48.16 23.96 49.17
N ASN A 229 -46.97 24.37 48.78
CA ASN A 229 -46.72 25.29 47.67
C ASN A 229 -46.18 24.52 46.45
N ALA A 230 -46.33 25.07 45.25
CA ALA A 230 -45.76 24.49 44.03
C ALA A 230 -44.23 24.32 44.11
N TRP A 231 -43.57 25.23 44.83
CA TRP A 231 -42.13 25.15 45.11
C TRP A 231 -41.76 23.93 45.96
N ASN A 232 -42.58 23.57 46.95
CA ASN A 232 -42.34 22.41 47.81
C ASN A 232 -42.50 21.11 47.03
N VAL A 233 -43.50 21.03 46.15
CA VAL A 233 -43.69 19.86 45.25
C VAL A 233 -42.51 19.71 44.29
N PHE A 234 -41.96 20.83 43.79
CA PHE A 234 -40.76 20.80 42.95
C PHE A 234 -39.51 20.36 43.73
N GLN A 235 -39.35 20.80 44.98
CA GLN A 235 -38.28 20.32 45.86
C GLN A 235 -38.43 18.82 46.19
N GLU A 236 -39.64 18.33 46.46
CA GLU A 236 -39.94 16.90 46.63
C GLU A 236 -39.58 16.11 45.37
N LEU A 237 -39.94 16.61 44.17
CA LEU A 237 -39.59 15.99 42.90
C LEU A 237 -38.07 15.87 42.72
N LEU A 238 -37.32 16.94 42.93
CA LEU A 238 -35.86 16.91 42.84
C LEU A 238 -35.25 15.97 43.90
N GLY A 239 -35.81 15.98 45.11
CA GLY A 239 -35.40 15.09 46.20
C GLY A 239 -35.55 13.61 45.82
N PHE A 240 -36.70 13.22 45.26
CA PHE A 240 -36.91 11.84 44.79
C PHE A 240 -36.05 11.47 43.57
N VAL A 241 -35.83 12.40 42.64
CA VAL A 241 -34.91 12.17 41.50
C VAL A 241 -33.49 11.89 42.00
N VAL A 242 -32.99 12.69 42.95
CA VAL A 242 -31.66 12.48 43.54
C VAL A 242 -31.63 11.17 44.33
N LEU A 243 -32.67 10.87 45.10
CA LEU A 243 -32.77 9.62 45.87
C LEU A 243 -32.72 8.38 44.97
N TYR A 244 -33.40 8.41 43.82
CA TYR A 244 -33.48 7.30 42.87
C TYR A 244 -32.42 7.33 41.76
N ASN A 245 -31.46 8.25 41.80
CA ASN A 245 -30.41 8.37 40.78
C ASN A 245 -29.58 7.08 40.62
N TYR A 246 -29.47 6.25 41.67
CA TYR A 246 -28.78 4.95 41.60
C TYR A 246 -29.40 3.95 40.62
N ILE A 247 -30.64 4.16 40.18
CA ILE A 247 -31.28 3.33 39.15
C ILE A 247 -30.54 3.50 37.80
N ILE A 248 -29.97 4.67 37.53
CA ILE A 248 -29.15 4.90 36.33
C ILE A 248 -27.75 4.33 36.58
N PRO A 249 -27.33 3.27 35.87
CA PRO A 249 -26.04 2.64 36.11
C PRO A 249 -24.91 3.43 35.42
N ILE A 250 -24.54 4.58 35.98
CA ILE A 250 -23.49 5.44 35.41
C ILE A 250 -22.14 4.70 35.35
N SER A 251 -21.86 3.85 36.35
CA SER A 251 -20.64 3.05 36.40
C SER A 251 -20.55 2.03 35.26
N LEU A 252 -21.69 1.50 34.78
CA LEU A 252 -21.72 0.50 33.71
C LEU A 252 -21.08 1.03 32.43
N TYR A 253 -21.40 2.27 32.06
CA TYR A 253 -20.81 2.91 30.87
C TYR A 253 -19.30 3.02 30.97
N VAL A 254 -18.79 3.47 32.13
CA VAL A 254 -17.34 3.59 32.35
C VAL A 254 -16.66 2.22 32.33
N THR A 255 -17.28 1.20 32.93
CA THR A 255 -16.72 -0.16 32.92
C THR A 255 -16.68 -0.78 31.53
N ILE A 256 -17.71 -0.57 30.70
CA ILE A 256 -17.74 -1.07 29.32
C ILE A 256 -16.65 -0.37 28.51
N GLU A 257 -16.53 0.95 28.61
CA GLU A 257 -15.47 1.72 27.94
C GLU A 257 -14.07 1.26 28.34
N MET A 258 -13.86 0.99 29.63
CA MET A 258 -12.58 0.50 30.14
C MET A 258 -12.30 -0.94 29.66
N GLN A 259 -13.32 -1.80 29.64
CA GLN A 259 -13.21 -3.16 29.11
C GLN A 259 -12.84 -3.14 27.63
N LYS A 260 -13.49 -2.30 26.82
CA LYS A 260 -13.15 -2.10 25.41
C LYS A 260 -11.69 -1.67 25.24
N PHE A 261 -11.26 -0.66 25.99
CA PHE A 261 -9.89 -0.17 25.94
C PHE A 261 -8.85 -1.24 26.29
N ILE A 262 -9.06 -1.99 27.38
CA ILE A 262 -8.17 -3.08 27.76
C ILE A 262 -8.21 -4.20 26.70
N GLY A 263 -9.39 -4.49 26.17
CA GLY A 263 -9.58 -5.46 25.08
C GLY A 263 -8.77 -5.10 23.82
N SER A 264 -8.65 -3.82 23.45
CA SER A 264 -7.83 -3.43 22.30
C SER A 264 -6.35 -3.76 22.50
N LEU A 265 -5.83 -3.65 23.72
CA LEU A 265 -4.42 -3.93 24.02
C LEU A 265 -4.07 -5.41 23.84
N PHE A 266 -5.04 -6.32 24.01
CA PHE A 266 -4.80 -7.75 23.79
C PHE A 266 -4.47 -8.07 22.34
N PHE A 267 -5.00 -7.32 21.37
CA PHE A 267 -4.62 -7.50 19.96
C PHE A 267 -3.17 -7.07 19.70
N GLU A 268 -2.69 -6.01 20.35
CA GLU A 268 -1.32 -5.53 20.19
C GLU A 268 -0.29 -6.45 20.86
N TRP A 269 -0.72 -7.22 21.87
CA TRP A 269 0.13 -8.16 22.62
C TRP A 269 0.08 -9.58 22.05
N ASP A 270 -0.81 -9.88 21.11
CA ASP A 270 -0.95 -11.22 20.52
C ASP A 270 0.16 -11.49 19.49
N LEU A 271 0.96 -12.52 19.74
CA LEU A 271 2.02 -12.97 18.83
C LEU A 271 1.47 -13.70 17.60
N ASN A 272 0.23 -14.21 17.64
CA ASN A 272 -0.39 -14.85 16.47
C ASN A 272 -0.78 -13.83 15.40
N LEU A 273 -0.95 -12.57 15.78
CA LEU A 273 -1.28 -11.45 14.89
C LEU A 273 -0.05 -10.59 14.56
N TYR A 274 1.15 -11.16 14.68
CA TYR A 274 2.42 -10.54 14.33
C TYR A 274 2.97 -11.15 13.04
N ASP A 275 3.36 -10.29 12.10
CA ASP A 275 4.03 -10.71 10.87
C ASP A 275 5.55 -10.50 10.98
N GLU A 276 6.31 -11.59 10.93
CA GLU A 276 7.77 -11.58 10.98
C GLU A 276 8.41 -10.93 9.75
N ARG A 277 7.77 -11.00 8.57
CA ARG A 277 8.34 -10.46 7.33
C ARG A 277 8.39 -8.94 7.33
N ILE A 278 7.32 -8.32 7.81
CA ILE A 278 7.16 -6.85 7.88
C ILE A 278 7.65 -6.32 9.24
N ASN A 279 7.82 -7.20 10.24
CA ASN A 279 8.13 -6.85 11.63
C ASN A 279 7.10 -5.87 12.21
N GLU A 280 5.82 -6.14 11.94
CA GLU A 280 4.70 -5.33 12.38
C GLU A 280 3.68 -6.16 13.17
N ARG A 281 3.11 -5.55 14.21
CA ARG A 281 2.05 -6.12 15.04
C ARG A 281 0.70 -5.57 14.60
N ALA A 282 -0.38 -6.31 14.88
CA ALA A 282 -1.72 -5.77 14.79
C ALA A 282 -1.87 -4.52 15.67
N LYS A 283 -2.42 -3.45 15.08
CA LYS A 283 -2.67 -2.16 15.76
C LYS A 283 -4.16 -1.87 15.76
N ALA A 284 -4.72 -1.61 16.93
CA ALA A 284 -6.13 -1.24 17.08
C ALA A 284 -6.28 0.29 16.99
N ASN A 285 -6.70 0.80 15.82
CA ASN A 285 -6.87 2.25 15.60
C ASN A 285 -8.05 2.88 16.36
N THR A 286 -8.99 2.06 16.83
CA THR A 286 -10.14 2.47 17.65
C THR A 286 -10.52 1.32 18.56
N SER A 287 -10.86 1.61 19.81
CA SER A 287 -11.35 0.62 20.75
C SER A 287 -12.89 0.55 20.81
N ASP A 288 -13.60 1.41 20.08
CA ASP A 288 -15.07 1.53 20.16
C ASP A 288 -15.82 0.35 19.52
N LEU A 289 -15.17 -0.37 18.60
CA LEU A 289 -15.79 -1.36 17.70
C LEU A 289 -15.38 -2.81 17.95
N ILE A 290 -14.71 -3.09 19.07
CA ILE A 290 -14.12 -4.42 19.31
C ILE A 290 -15.21 -5.50 19.39
N GLU A 291 -16.33 -5.21 20.05
CA GLU A 291 -17.45 -6.14 20.16
C GLU A 291 -18.18 -6.38 18.83
N GLU A 292 -18.08 -5.45 17.87
CA GLU A 292 -18.67 -5.61 16.54
C GLU A 292 -17.92 -6.64 15.70
N MET A 293 -16.63 -6.88 15.99
CA MET A 293 -15.85 -7.88 15.25
C MET A 293 -16.43 -9.29 15.39
N GLY A 294 -17.07 -9.60 16.52
CA GLY A 294 -17.80 -10.86 16.72
C GLY A 294 -19.20 -10.91 16.09
N GLN A 295 -19.67 -9.81 15.50
CA GLN A 295 -21.02 -9.64 14.95
C GLN A 295 -21.03 -9.43 13.43
N VAL A 296 -19.88 -9.59 12.76
CA VAL A 296 -19.77 -9.38 11.31
C VAL A 296 -20.45 -10.52 10.54
N GLU A 297 -21.50 -10.21 9.79
CA GLU A 297 -22.19 -11.18 8.90
C GLU A 297 -21.63 -11.16 7.47
N TYR A 298 -21.23 -9.99 6.99
CA TYR A 298 -20.77 -9.79 5.61
C TYR A 298 -19.33 -9.27 5.63
N LEU A 299 -18.43 -10.03 5.00
CA LEU A 299 -17.04 -9.64 4.82
C LEU A 299 -16.82 -9.20 3.37
N PHE A 300 -16.64 -7.90 3.17
CA PHE A 300 -16.18 -7.36 1.89
C PHE A 300 -14.66 -7.41 1.86
N THR A 301 -14.11 -8.26 0.99
CA THR A 301 -12.66 -8.40 0.81
C THR A 301 -12.24 -7.81 -0.53
N ASP A 302 -11.07 -7.18 -0.55
CA ASP A 302 -10.40 -6.82 -1.79
C ASP A 302 -9.59 -8.02 -2.31
N LYS A 303 -9.47 -8.17 -3.62
CA LYS A 303 -8.68 -9.24 -4.23
C LYS A 303 -7.19 -8.88 -4.25
N THR A 304 -6.86 -7.68 -4.72
CA THR A 304 -5.47 -7.30 -4.91
C THR A 304 -4.89 -6.79 -3.60
N GLY A 305 -3.70 -7.26 -3.22
CA GLY A 305 -3.02 -6.81 -2.00
C GLY A 305 -3.58 -7.39 -0.70
N THR A 306 -4.84 -7.82 -0.65
CA THR A 306 -5.43 -8.52 0.51
C THR A 306 -5.43 -10.03 0.32
N LEU A 307 -6.08 -10.55 -0.73
CA LEU A 307 -6.08 -12.00 -1.02
C LEU A 307 -4.84 -12.46 -1.79
N THR A 308 -4.09 -11.55 -2.39
CA THR A 308 -2.93 -11.86 -3.24
C THR A 308 -1.74 -10.99 -2.85
N GLU A 309 -0.54 -11.59 -2.74
CA GLU A 309 0.72 -10.89 -2.44
C GLU A 309 1.23 -10.01 -3.60
N ASN A 310 0.40 -9.75 -4.62
CA ASN A 310 0.76 -9.04 -5.86
C ASN A 310 2.08 -9.54 -6.51
N SER A 311 2.34 -10.84 -6.37
CA SER A 311 3.52 -11.51 -6.91
C SER A 311 3.06 -12.61 -7.87
N MET A 312 3.25 -12.38 -9.16
CA MET A 312 2.89 -13.34 -10.19
C MET A 312 4.08 -14.25 -10.49
N GLN A 313 3.99 -15.50 -10.04
CA GLN A 313 4.98 -16.53 -10.35
C GLN A 313 4.54 -17.33 -11.58
N PHE A 314 5.43 -17.46 -12.55
CA PHE A 314 5.23 -18.33 -13.70
C PHE A 314 5.27 -19.80 -13.24
N ARG A 315 4.21 -20.57 -13.53
CA ARG A 315 4.08 -21.97 -13.09
C ARG A 315 4.04 -22.98 -14.23
N ARG A 316 3.28 -22.71 -15.29
CA ARG A 316 3.05 -23.65 -16.39
C ARG A 316 3.00 -22.94 -17.74
N LEU A 317 3.49 -23.62 -18.77
CA LEU A 317 3.45 -23.20 -20.17
C LEU A 317 2.89 -24.32 -21.02
N ALA A 318 1.78 -24.08 -21.72
CA ALA A 318 1.29 -25.00 -22.72
C ALA A 318 1.74 -24.56 -24.11
N THR A 319 2.31 -25.48 -24.89
CA THR A 319 2.66 -25.26 -26.29
C THR A 319 2.11 -26.41 -27.14
N SER A 320 2.13 -26.28 -28.46
CA SER A 320 1.76 -27.37 -29.38
C SER A 320 2.56 -28.66 -29.17
N MET A 321 3.72 -28.58 -28.50
CA MET A 321 4.61 -29.71 -28.23
C MET A 321 4.37 -30.38 -26.86
N GLY A 322 3.50 -29.80 -26.02
CA GLY A 322 3.18 -30.31 -24.68
C GLY A 322 3.11 -29.22 -23.62
N VAL A 323 2.72 -29.63 -22.42
CA VAL A 323 2.66 -28.78 -21.22
C VAL A 323 4.01 -28.86 -20.51
N PHE A 324 4.52 -27.72 -20.07
CA PHE A 324 5.74 -27.58 -19.30
C PHE A 324 5.42 -26.96 -17.93
N HIS A 325 6.06 -27.44 -16.87
CA HIS A 325 5.98 -26.94 -15.51
C HIS A 325 7.29 -26.25 -15.12
N PHE A 326 7.20 -25.12 -14.43
CA PHE A 326 8.37 -24.38 -13.94
C PHE A 326 8.54 -24.60 -12.44
N GLU A 327 9.67 -25.18 -12.05
CA GLU A 327 9.99 -25.50 -10.66
C GLU A 327 11.51 -25.35 -10.42
N ASN A 328 11.92 -24.74 -9.30
CA ASN A 328 13.34 -24.57 -8.94
C ASN A 328 14.22 -23.99 -10.07
N ASN A 329 13.72 -22.95 -10.75
CA ASN A 329 14.30 -22.33 -11.96
C ASN A 329 14.40 -23.25 -13.20
N GLY A 330 14.01 -24.52 -13.12
CA GLY A 330 13.98 -25.47 -14.23
C GLY A 330 12.62 -25.53 -14.92
N LEU A 331 12.63 -25.87 -16.21
CA LEU A 331 11.42 -26.12 -16.98
C LEU A 331 11.32 -27.61 -17.29
N PHE A 332 10.29 -28.27 -16.76
CA PHE A 332 10.05 -29.71 -16.88
C PHE A 332 8.88 -29.97 -17.81
N ARG A 333 8.98 -30.98 -18.69
CA ARG A 333 7.83 -31.38 -19.51
C ARG A 333 6.89 -32.22 -18.65
N TYR A 334 5.61 -31.87 -18.64
CA TYR A 334 4.55 -32.68 -18.06
C TYR A 334 4.38 -33.92 -18.94
N THR A 335 4.72 -35.10 -18.43
CA THR A 335 4.45 -36.37 -19.09
C THR A 335 3.11 -36.89 -18.58
N ASP A 336 2.18 -37.15 -19.48
CA ASP A 336 0.90 -37.79 -19.14
C ASP A 336 1.17 -39.24 -18.70
N SER A 337 1.42 -39.44 -17.42
CA SER A 337 1.00 -40.68 -16.77
C SER A 337 -0.25 -40.34 -15.96
N PRO A 338 -1.39 -41.02 -16.19
CA PRO A 338 -2.58 -40.74 -15.41
C PRO A 338 -2.30 -41.15 -13.96
N PRO A 339 -2.72 -40.37 -12.95
CA PRO A 339 -2.91 -40.96 -11.64
C PRO A 339 -4.03 -41.99 -11.83
N SER A 340 -3.73 -43.25 -11.57
CA SER A 340 -4.75 -44.31 -11.53
C SER A 340 -5.77 -43.95 -10.45
N ILE A 341 -6.87 -43.35 -10.90
CA ILE A 341 -8.28 -43.63 -10.58
C ILE A 341 -8.58 -44.06 -9.12
N TYR A 342 -9.43 -43.23 -8.48
CA TYR A 342 -10.18 -43.36 -7.22
C TYR A 342 -9.43 -43.20 -5.89
N GLY A 343 -9.71 -42.07 -5.21
CA GLY A 343 -9.41 -41.89 -3.80
C GLY A 343 -9.44 -40.43 -3.39
N THR A 344 -10.61 -39.96 -2.95
CA THR A 344 -10.75 -38.78 -2.09
C THR A 344 -9.93 -38.95 -0.80
N ASP A 345 -9.34 -37.85 -0.36
CA ASP A 345 -8.93 -37.54 1.00
C ASP A 345 -7.68 -38.19 1.62
N MET A 346 -6.96 -37.31 2.33
CA MET A 346 -6.01 -37.49 3.42
C MET A 346 -4.57 -37.91 3.12
N GLU A 347 -3.68 -36.96 3.45
CA GLU A 347 -2.41 -37.13 4.17
C GLU A 347 -1.78 -38.54 4.10
N ALA A 348 -1.01 -38.80 3.05
CA ALA A 348 -0.14 -39.98 3.02
C ALA A 348 1.23 -39.64 3.61
N SER A 349 1.43 -40.19 4.81
CA SER A 349 2.60 -40.12 5.67
C SER A 349 3.88 -40.56 4.96
N ARG A 350 4.95 -39.76 5.09
CA ARG A 350 6.31 -40.18 4.72
C ARG A 350 6.77 -41.25 5.71
N SER A 351 6.97 -42.48 5.23
CA SER A 351 7.76 -43.50 5.94
C SER A 351 8.94 -43.93 5.07
N PRO A 352 10.13 -44.20 5.66
CA PRO A 352 11.33 -44.52 4.90
C PRO A 352 11.29 -45.99 4.49
N VAL A 353 11.54 -46.30 3.22
CA VAL A 353 11.71 -47.67 2.74
C VAL A 353 13.15 -48.11 2.95
N ASN A 354 13.29 -49.30 3.53
CA ASN A 354 14.53 -49.97 3.86
C ASN A 354 15.45 -50.18 2.64
N GLN A 355 16.75 -50.15 2.95
CA GLN A 355 17.85 -50.59 2.12
C GLN A 355 17.62 -52.02 1.64
N GLU A 356 17.49 -52.20 0.33
CA GLU A 356 17.94 -53.35 -0.49
C GLU A 356 17.14 -53.30 -1.81
N ASN A 357 17.86 -53.14 -2.92
CA ASN A 357 17.44 -52.95 -4.33
C ASN A 357 17.69 -51.52 -4.82
N GLN A 358 18.98 -51.19 -4.90
CA GLN A 358 19.49 -49.86 -5.25
C GLN A 358 20.23 -49.83 -6.61
N GLU A 359 19.97 -50.77 -7.52
CA GLU A 359 20.68 -50.82 -8.81
C GLU A 359 19.80 -51.02 -10.06
N GLU A 360 18.46 -51.11 -9.96
CA GLU A 360 17.59 -51.34 -11.13
C GLU A 360 16.52 -50.26 -11.40
N LEU A 361 16.56 -49.11 -10.70
CA LEU A 361 15.64 -47.99 -10.93
C LEU A 361 16.30 -46.70 -11.45
N ASP A 362 17.62 -46.73 -11.70
CA ASP A 362 18.38 -45.56 -12.17
C ASP A 362 18.32 -45.32 -13.69
N GLU A 363 17.62 -46.15 -14.48
CA GLU A 363 17.49 -45.95 -15.94
C GLU A 363 16.20 -45.23 -16.40
N LEU A 364 15.29 -44.84 -15.48
CA LEU A 364 14.00 -44.25 -15.86
C LEU A 364 13.62 -42.94 -15.17
N SER A 365 14.48 -42.36 -14.33
CA SER A 365 14.21 -41.07 -13.68
C SER A 365 15.44 -40.16 -13.58
N GLU A 366 16.04 -39.80 -14.71
CA GLU A 366 17.03 -38.71 -14.70
C GLU A 366 16.33 -37.33 -14.64
N ALA A 367 16.36 -36.79 -13.43
CA ALA A 367 16.06 -35.42 -13.08
C ALA A 367 16.95 -34.44 -13.85
N VAL A 368 16.35 -33.63 -14.73
CA VAL A 368 17.04 -32.51 -15.39
C VAL A 368 17.15 -31.33 -14.42
N HIS A 369 18.19 -31.34 -13.60
CA HIS A 369 18.68 -30.13 -12.95
C HIS A 369 19.19 -29.14 -14.01
N LEU A 370 18.95 -27.84 -13.80
CA LEU A 370 19.44 -26.72 -14.63
C LEU A 370 20.96 -26.70 -14.92
N LYS A 371 21.75 -27.58 -14.30
CA LYS A 371 23.17 -27.76 -14.61
C LYS A 371 23.43 -28.47 -15.94
N THR A 372 22.42 -29.08 -16.57
CA THR A 372 22.60 -29.87 -17.80
C THR A 372 21.76 -29.38 -18.99
N ILE A 373 21.39 -28.10 -19.06
CA ILE A 373 20.87 -27.52 -20.33
C ILE A 373 22.03 -27.12 -21.26
N THR A 374 23.24 -26.98 -20.72
CA THR A 374 24.46 -26.65 -21.46
C THR A 374 25.33 -27.87 -21.80
N GLU A 375 24.99 -29.08 -21.34
CA GLU A 375 25.96 -30.20 -21.36
C GLU A 375 25.58 -31.48 -22.09
N SER A 376 24.31 -31.79 -22.35
CA SER A 376 23.98 -33.03 -23.07
C SER A 376 23.67 -32.79 -24.55
N SER A 377 24.48 -33.42 -25.39
CA SER A 377 24.43 -33.53 -26.84
C SER A 377 23.22 -34.32 -27.39
N SER A 378 22.06 -34.23 -26.73
CA SER A 378 20.81 -34.86 -27.15
C SER A 378 19.69 -33.81 -27.14
N GLN A 379 19.77 -32.87 -28.10
CA GLN A 379 18.77 -31.83 -28.29
C GLN A 379 17.44 -32.45 -28.73
N SER A 380 16.49 -32.60 -27.82
CA SER A 380 15.10 -32.78 -28.25
C SER A 380 14.64 -31.47 -28.91
N PRO A 381 14.01 -31.51 -30.10
CA PRO A 381 13.60 -30.31 -30.85
C PRO A 381 12.63 -29.43 -30.04
N THR A 382 11.95 -30.02 -29.06
CA THR A 382 11.03 -29.37 -28.13
C THR A 382 11.69 -28.35 -27.20
N VAL A 383 12.90 -28.63 -26.69
CA VAL A 383 13.57 -27.73 -25.73
C VAL A 383 14.11 -26.49 -26.44
N ASN A 384 14.70 -26.66 -27.64
CA ASN A 384 15.16 -25.56 -28.47
C ASN A 384 14.00 -24.61 -28.88
N SER A 385 12.81 -25.15 -29.17
CA SER A 385 11.64 -24.32 -29.50
C SER A 385 11.15 -23.47 -28.32
N VAL A 386 11.10 -24.03 -27.11
CA VAL A 386 10.68 -23.26 -25.92
C VAL A 386 11.70 -22.20 -25.56
N GLN A 387 12.99 -22.50 -25.65
CA GLN A 387 14.06 -21.52 -25.45
C GLN A 387 13.97 -20.39 -26.49
N THR A 388 13.67 -20.72 -27.75
CA THR A 388 13.48 -19.75 -28.82
C THR A 388 12.26 -18.87 -28.56
N LEU A 389 11.15 -19.44 -28.06
CA LEU A 389 9.95 -18.71 -27.70
C LEU A 389 10.20 -17.72 -26.55
N LEU A 390 10.85 -18.15 -25.47
CA LEU A 390 11.21 -17.28 -24.35
C LEU A 390 12.18 -16.17 -24.77
N LEU A 391 13.11 -16.48 -25.67
CA LEU A 391 14.05 -15.51 -26.20
C LEU A 391 13.37 -14.50 -27.13
N LEU A 392 12.45 -14.94 -27.99
CA LEU A 392 11.58 -14.06 -28.77
C LEU A 392 10.76 -13.13 -27.87
N LEU A 393 10.19 -13.68 -26.78
CA LEU A 393 9.44 -12.90 -25.79
C LEU A 393 10.33 -11.83 -25.15
N SER A 394 11.58 -12.16 -24.82
CA SER A 394 12.55 -11.21 -24.25
C SER A 394 12.99 -10.11 -25.22
N LEU A 395 12.87 -10.35 -26.53
CA LEU A 395 13.18 -9.37 -27.58
C LEU A 395 11.98 -8.47 -27.92
N CYS A 396 10.76 -8.83 -27.50
CA CYS A 396 9.59 -7.99 -27.67
C CYS A 396 9.69 -6.75 -26.77
N HIS A 397 9.41 -5.57 -27.33
CA HIS A 397 9.44 -4.28 -26.61
C HIS A 397 8.46 -4.17 -25.43
N THR A 398 7.56 -5.14 -25.26
CA THR A 398 6.60 -5.23 -24.16
C THR A 398 7.16 -5.90 -22.91
N VAL A 399 8.30 -6.59 -23.01
CA VAL A 399 8.91 -7.32 -21.90
C VAL A 399 10.16 -6.58 -21.46
N ARG A 400 10.08 -5.91 -20.30
CA ARG A 400 11.24 -5.33 -19.63
C ARG A 400 11.74 -6.31 -18.57
N VAL A 401 12.98 -6.75 -18.73
CA VAL A 401 13.64 -7.61 -17.75
C VAL A 401 14.15 -6.72 -16.62
N GLU A 402 13.53 -6.83 -15.45
CA GLU A 402 14.01 -6.19 -14.23
C GLU A 402 15.21 -6.99 -13.69
N ARG A 403 16.36 -6.33 -13.50
CA ARG A 403 17.51 -6.95 -12.84
C ARG A 403 17.25 -6.89 -11.34
N ASN A 404 16.90 -8.03 -10.72
CA ASN A 404 17.20 -8.21 -9.31
C ASN A 404 18.71 -8.39 -9.18
N ILE A 405 19.39 -7.35 -8.72
CA ILE A 405 20.78 -7.47 -8.26
C ILE A 405 20.69 -8.19 -6.91
N PRO A 406 21.15 -9.46 -6.78
CA PRO A 406 21.21 -10.08 -5.48
C PRO A 406 22.21 -9.29 -4.61
N MET A 407 21.69 -8.67 -3.56
CA MET A 407 22.44 -7.82 -2.62
C MET A 407 23.58 -8.57 -1.90
N ASP A 408 23.61 -9.90 -2.01
CA ASP A 408 24.59 -10.77 -1.34
C ASP A 408 25.96 -10.86 -2.04
N LEU A 409 26.15 -10.21 -3.19
CA LEU A 409 27.38 -10.30 -4.00
C LEU A 409 28.28 -9.05 -3.97
N PHE A 410 27.85 -7.95 -3.35
CA PHE A 410 28.66 -6.73 -3.25
C PHE A 410 29.20 -6.54 -1.84
N SER A 411 30.50 -6.25 -1.74
CA SER A 411 31.12 -5.86 -0.48
C SER A 411 30.54 -4.52 -0.02
N LYS A 412 30.24 -4.37 1.28
CA LYS A 412 29.78 -3.11 1.93
C LYS A 412 30.61 -1.86 1.55
N LYS A 413 31.86 -2.04 1.10
CA LYS A 413 32.74 -0.97 0.62
C LYS A 413 32.40 -0.43 -0.78
N GLU A 414 31.83 -1.24 -1.67
CA GLU A 414 31.45 -0.79 -3.03
C GLU A 414 30.09 -0.06 -3.01
N PHE A 415 29.16 -0.51 -2.17
CA PHE A 415 27.90 0.19 -1.91
C PHE A 415 28.10 1.63 -1.39
N ASN A 416 29.00 1.81 -0.42
CA ASN A 416 29.29 3.14 0.14
C ASN A 416 29.97 4.11 -0.86
N ASN A 417 30.49 3.63 -1.99
CA ASN A 417 31.10 4.49 -3.03
C ASN A 417 30.14 4.83 -4.18
N LEU A 418 29.05 4.08 -4.35
CA LEU A 418 28.00 4.37 -5.34
C LEU A 418 26.91 5.30 -4.77
N ASP A 419 26.72 5.31 -3.45
CA ASP A 419 25.70 6.09 -2.75
C ASP A 419 26.13 7.47 -2.24
N ASN A 420 27.35 7.93 -2.56
CA ASN A 420 27.78 9.28 -2.19
C ASN A 420 27.47 10.32 -3.28
N ASP A 421 26.38 11.06 -3.05
CA ASP A 421 26.24 12.50 -3.33
C ASP A 421 26.33 13.00 -4.79
N LYS A 422 26.31 12.12 -5.79
CA LYS A 422 26.28 12.57 -7.20
C LYS A 422 24.85 12.62 -7.75
N THR A 423 24.50 13.76 -8.33
CA THR A 423 23.25 13.98 -9.04
C THR A 423 23.09 12.90 -10.12
N PRO A 424 21.96 12.17 -10.14
CA PRO A 424 21.78 11.08 -11.09
C PRO A 424 21.66 11.65 -12.51
N ARG A 425 22.32 11.02 -13.49
CA ARG A 425 22.33 11.43 -14.91
C ARG A 425 21.78 10.34 -15.81
N ARG A 426 21.04 10.70 -16.85
CA ARG A 426 20.39 9.79 -17.80
C ARG A 426 21.40 8.94 -18.54
N SER A 427 22.59 9.48 -18.83
CA SER A 427 23.68 8.72 -19.46
C SER A 427 24.10 7.51 -18.62
N SER A 428 24.11 7.61 -17.29
CA SER A 428 24.45 6.49 -16.39
C SER A 428 23.36 5.42 -16.38
N SER A 429 22.09 5.83 -16.41
CA SER A 429 20.93 4.94 -16.50
C SER A 429 20.80 4.26 -17.86
N ALA A 430 21.06 4.99 -18.95
CA ALA A 430 21.07 4.45 -20.30
C ALA A 430 22.21 3.45 -20.51
N LEU A 431 23.39 3.71 -19.95
CA LEU A 431 24.54 2.80 -20.05
C LEU A 431 24.28 1.47 -19.30
N ARG A 432 23.67 1.55 -18.11
CA ARG A 432 23.24 0.36 -17.34
C ARG A 432 22.23 -0.51 -18.08
N ARG A 433 21.39 0.07 -18.94
CA ARG A 433 20.37 -0.64 -19.73
C ARG A 433 20.89 -1.12 -21.10
N ALA A 434 21.71 -0.32 -21.76
CA ALA A 434 22.38 -0.71 -23.00
C ALA A 434 23.31 -1.92 -22.78
N SER A 435 23.97 -2.02 -21.62
CA SER A 435 24.78 -3.19 -21.27
C SER A 435 23.93 -4.47 -21.14
N ALA A 436 22.69 -4.38 -20.66
CA ALA A 436 21.78 -5.53 -20.55
C ALA A 436 21.31 -6.02 -21.93
N ALA A 437 20.90 -5.11 -22.81
CA ALA A 437 20.53 -5.45 -24.19
C ALA A 437 21.73 -5.98 -24.98
N HIS A 438 22.92 -5.41 -24.75
CA HIS A 438 24.17 -5.89 -25.35
C HIS A 438 24.52 -7.30 -24.86
N ALA A 439 24.42 -7.57 -23.55
CA ALA A 439 24.63 -8.89 -22.97
C ALA A 439 23.63 -9.93 -23.51
N ALA A 440 22.35 -9.58 -23.62
CA ALA A 440 21.33 -10.44 -24.23
C ALA A 440 21.62 -10.73 -25.72
N SER A 441 22.07 -9.72 -26.47
CA SER A 441 22.44 -9.88 -27.89
C SER A 441 23.71 -10.75 -28.07
N ILE A 442 24.67 -10.65 -27.15
CA ILE A 442 25.87 -11.50 -27.12
C ILE A 442 25.46 -12.93 -26.80
N ALA A 443 24.59 -13.13 -25.81
CA ALA A 443 24.06 -14.45 -25.47
C ALA A 443 23.32 -15.09 -26.66
N PHE A 444 22.53 -14.32 -27.41
CA PHE A 444 21.88 -14.78 -28.63
C PHE A 444 22.88 -15.19 -29.72
N ARG A 445 23.90 -14.36 -29.97
CA ARG A 445 24.95 -14.68 -30.96
C ARG A 445 25.82 -15.86 -30.54
N ALA A 446 26.08 -16.01 -29.24
CA ALA A 446 26.82 -17.13 -28.68
C ALA A 446 26.03 -18.44 -28.80
N SER A 447 24.73 -18.39 -28.45
CA SER A 447 23.79 -19.51 -28.63
C SER A 447 23.70 -19.96 -30.09
N ARG A 448 23.54 -19.02 -31.04
CA ARG A 448 23.51 -19.31 -32.49
C ARG A 448 24.81 -19.94 -33.00
N ARG A 449 25.94 -19.67 -32.35
CA ARG A 449 27.26 -20.22 -32.71
C ARG A 449 27.62 -21.48 -31.92
N GLY A 450 26.71 -22.04 -31.13
CA GLY A 450 26.94 -23.24 -30.31
C GLY A 450 27.91 -23.02 -29.15
N ARG A 451 28.21 -21.77 -28.76
CA ARG A 451 29.06 -21.47 -27.60
C ARG A 451 28.22 -21.47 -26.33
N LYS A 452 28.69 -22.20 -25.31
CA LYS A 452 28.11 -22.18 -23.95
C LYS A 452 28.24 -20.76 -23.37
N VAL A 453 27.12 -20.17 -22.98
CA VAL A 453 27.09 -18.88 -22.25
C VAL A 453 27.31 -19.19 -20.77
N LYS A 454 28.41 -18.72 -20.17
CA LYS A 454 28.66 -18.90 -18.74
C LYS A 454 28.01 -17.78 -17.96
N THR A 455 27.58 -18.04 -16.72
CA THR A 455 27.16 -17.00 -15.77
C THR A 455 28.27 -15.97 -15.50
N GLN A 456 29.54 -16.36 -15.67
CA GLN A 456 30.71 -15.47 -15.57
C GLN A 456 30.83 -14.49 -16.76
N ASP A 457 30.18 -14.76 -17.89
CA ASP A 457 30.11 -13.80 -19.02
C ASP A 457 29.08 -12.67 -18.76
N TYR A 458 28.38 -12.74 -17.62
CA TYR A 458 27.39 -11.76 -17.16
C TYR A 458 27.91 -10.82 -16.05
N GLU A 459 29.22 -10.82 -15.76
CA GLU A 459 29.82 -9.73 -14.98
C GLU A 459 29.90 -8.47 -15.86
N TYR A 460 29.34 -7.36 -15.37
CA TYR A 460 29.56 -6.05 -15.99
C TYR A 460 30.15 -5.09 -14.97
N GLN A 461 31.18 -4.36 -15.42
CA GLN A 461 31.76 -3.17 -14.80
C GLN A 461 30.75 -2.04 -14.61
#